data_AF-A0A924Z6K2-F1
#
_entry.id   AF-A0A924Z6K2-F1
#
_cell.length_a   1.000
_cell.length_b   1.000
_cell.length_c   1.000
_cell.angle_alpha   90.00
_cell.angle_beta   90.00
_cell.angle_gamma   90.00
#
_symmetry.space_group_name_H-M   'P 1'
#
loop_
_entity.id
_entity.type
_entity.pdbx_description
1 polymer ?
#
loop_
_entity_poly.entity_id
_entity_poly.type
_entity_poly.pdbx_seq_one_letter_code
_entity_poly.pdbx_strand_id
1 'polypeptide(L)'
;TISTANPPDHDNDSAADPAPPFFSRPLAPPAAEARRLTLDDLQRFFRHPSRHLLQRRLGLSLRRPDEALDDDEPFLPGFAARQALAQRLLPALHAGADEAALHALATACIVLPIGLAGQHFINSELPLLRQHAQALAALTAPPTLPPHQADFEFDLDGSRWTLALALADLRPDGLVRHRYANASAGDYLASWIDHVALCACAPAGVAGQTVWQGRDGPFHLRPCDDPLAVLQTLVRLYAEGSVAPLYFFPRTAWAWLRPGGSLAQAGQAWTVSPRRPFAEQGDGAHRLALRGLPDPLREGLPNFEANARAVIEPLLLCLDDPRFGGGGAGVGAGVEAGVGAGGDA
;
A
#
# COMPACT_ATOMS: atom_id res chain seq x y z
N THR A 1 -13.58 61.71 37.02
CA THR A 1 -14.61 60.95 36.29
C THR A 1 -14.00 60.49 35.00
N ILE A 2 -13.61 59.22 34.92
CA ILE A 2 -12.98 58.60 33.75
C ILE A 2 -14.10 58.35 32.74
N SER A 3 -13.99 58.92 31.53
CA SER A 3 -14.93 58.69 30.43
C SER A 3 -14.21 57.91 29.34
N THR A 4 -14.65 56.66 29.20
CA THR A 4 -14.18 55.63 28.29
C THR A 4 -14.66 55.94 26.87
N ALA A 5 -13.74 56.12 25.94
CA ALA A 5 -14.04 56.06 24.51
C ALA A 5 -13.10 55.02 23.89
N ASN A 6 -13.62 53.81 23.69
CA ASN A 6 -12.96 52.80 22.86
C ASN A 6 -12.98 53.27 21.40
N PRO A 7 -11.87 53.13 20.64
CA PRO A 7 -11.93 53.24 19.19
C PRO A 7 -12.64 52.00 18.61
N PRO A 8 -13.23 52.09 17.40
CA PRO A 8 -13.81 50.93 16.75
C PRO A 8 -12.69 49.98 16.31
N ASP A 9 -12.71 48.76 16.85
CA ASP A 9 -11.97 47.62 16.33
C ASP A 9 -12.51 47.32 14.92
N HIS A 10 -11.81 47.81 13.91
CA HIS A 10 -11.88 47.26 12.57
C HIS A 10 -11.01 45.99 12.54
N ASP A 11 -11.53 44.91 13.12
CA ASP A 11 -11.14 43.55 12.75
C ASP A 11 -11.65 43.30 11.32
N ASN A 12 -10.96 43.93 10.38
CA ASN A 12 -10.96 43.50 8.99
C ASN A 12 -10.23 42.16 8.99
N ASP A 13 -10.99 41.09 9.23
CA ASP A 13 -10.62 39.70 8.97
C ASP A 13 -10.38 39.61 7.46
N SER A 14 -9.22 40.11 7.04
CA SER A 14 -8.72 40.05 5.68
C SER A 14 -8.60 38.58 5.39
N ALA A 15 -9.61 38.03 4.71
CA ALA A 15 -9.55 36.75 4.05
C ALA A 15 -8.16 36.66 3.40
N ALA A 16 -7.27 35.87 4.02
CA ALA A 16 -5.89 35.81 3.59
C ALA A 16 -5.91 35.40 2.13
N ASP A 17 -5.34 36.24 1.26
CA ASP A 17 -5.22 35.92 -0.15
C ASP A 17 -4.68 34.49 -0.26
N PRO A 18 -5.33 33.62 -1.07
CA PRO A 18 -4.94 32.22 -1.15
C PRO A 18 -3.46 32.16 -1.52
N ALA A 19 -2.66 31.53 -0.65
CA ALA A 19 -1.22 31.43 -0.83
C ALA A 19 -0.90 30.92 -2.24
N PRO A 20 0.08 31.53 -2.94
CA PRO A 20 0.34 31.21 -4.34
C PRO A 20 0.69 29.73 -4.52
N PRO A 21 0.37 29.16 -5.70
CA PRO A 21 0.61 27.75 -5.96
C PRO A 21 2.10 27.42 -5.77
N PHE A 22 2.39 26.30 -5.11
CA PHE A 22 3.78 25.89 -4.91
C PHE A 22 4.44 25.48 -6.22
N PHE A 23 3.69 24.79 -7.10
CA PHE A 23 4.08 24.53 -8.48
C PHE A 23 3.22 25.40 -9.41
N SER A 24 3.82 26.45 -9.98
CA SER A 24 3.18 27.30 -10.99
C SER A 24 3.45 26.83 -12.44
N ARG A 25 4.47 25.99 -12.62
CA ARG A 25 4.85 25.36 -13.89
C ARG A 25 5.49 24.00 -13.63
N PRO A 26 5.47 23.06 -14.60
CA PRO A 26 6.23 21.83 -14.51
C PRO A 26 7.72 22.09 -14.29
N LEU A 27 8.38 21.21 -13.54
CA LEU A 27 9.84 21.17 -13.45
C LEU A 27 10.43 20.74 -14.79
N ALA A 28 11.72 21.02 -14.98
CA ALA A 28 12.46 20.50 -16.13
C ALA A 28 12.36 18.97 -16.19
N PRO A 29 12.39 18.35 -17.38
CA PRO A 29 12.45 16.90 -17.50
C PRO A 29 13.64 16.30 -16.71
N PRO A 30 13.51 15.10 -16.15
CA PRO A 30 14.61 14.46 -15.44
C PRO A 30 15.80 14.16 -16.37
N ALA A 31 17.01 14.22 -15.82
CA ALA A 31 18.23 13.80 -16.51
C ALA A 31 18.17 12.32 -16.93
N ALA A 32 19.04 11.90 -17.85
CA ALA A 32 19.00 10.53 -18.39
C ALA A 32 19.26 9.47 -17.32
N GLU A 33 20.07 9.80 -16.31
CA GLU A 33 20.37 8.95 -15.16
C GLU A 33 19.13 8.71 -14.30
N ALA A 34 18.31 9.77 -14.11
CA ALA A 34 17.05 9.70 -13.38
C ALA A 34 15.91 9.03 -14.17
N ARG A 35 16.15 8.64 -15.43
CA ARG A 35 15.23 7.87 -16.27
C ARG A 35 15.54 6.36 -16.27
N ARG A 36 16.55 5.94 -15.49
CA ARG A 36 16.81 4.54 -15.15
C ARG A 36 16.14 4.24 -13.81
N LEU A 37 15.07 3.48 -13.86
CA LEU A 37 14.24 3.14 -12.71
C LEU A 37 14.51 1.72 -12.25
N THR A 38 14.35 1.49 -10.96
CA THR A 38 14.25 0.15 -10.37
C THR A 38 12.81 -0.14 -9.98
N LEU A 39 12.51 -1.42 -9.70
CA LEU A 39 11.23 -1.82 -9.14
C LEU A 39 10.91 -1.10 -7.80
N ASP A 40 11.92 -0.91 -6.95
CA ASP A 40 11.81 -0.17 -5.68
C ASP A 40 11.49 1.31 -5.91
N ASP A 41 12.01 1.94 -6.97
CA ASP A 41 11.65 3.32 -7.30
C ASP A 41 10.16 3.46 -7.65
N LEU A 42 9.60 2.52 -8.42
CA LEU A 42 8.17 2.50 -8.71
C LEU A 42 7.34 2.31 -7.44
N GLN A 43 7.68 1.32 -6.60
CA GLN A 43 6.96 1.08 -5.35
C GLN A 43 6.99 2.29 -4.41
N ARG A 44 8.16 2.93 -4.26
CA ARG A 44 8.30 4.14 -3.44
C ARG A 44 7.52 5.32 -4.00
N PHE A 45 7.54 5.51 -5.31
CA PHE A 45 6.78 6.55 -5.98
C PHE A 45 5.27 6.37 -5.77
N PHE A 46 4.72 5.21 -6.13
CA PHE A 46 3.28 4.95 -6.01
C PHE A 46 2.80 4.91 -4.57
N ARG A 47 3.68 4.66 -3.59
CA ARG A 47 3.33 4.82 -2.17
C ARG A 47 3.08 6.28 -1.79
N HIS A 48 3.75 7.25 -2.41
CA HIS A 48 3.60 8.66 -2.07
C HIS A 48 4.14 9.63 -3.15
N PRO A 49 3.40 9.87 -4.25
CA PRO A 49 3.92 10.64 -5.40
C PRO A 49 4.36 12.07 -5.06
N SER A 50 3.57 12.81 -4.26
CA SER A 50 3.93 14.18 -3.86
C SER A 50 5.23 14.24 -3.07
N ARG A 51 5.48 13.27 -2.18
CA ARG A 51 6.72 13.21 -1.40
C ARG A 51 7.90 12.86 -2.28
N HIS A 52 7.71 11.93 -3.22
CA HIS A 52 8.74 11.59 -4.19
C HIS A 52 9.17 12.82 -5.01
N LEU A 53 8.21 13.58 -5.54
CA LEU A 53 8.47 14.83 -6.26
C LEU A 53 9.31 15.81 -5.41
N LEU A 54 8.86 16.09 -4.18
CA LEU A 54 9.56 17.04 -3.29
C LEU A 54 10.97 16.56 -2.93
N GLN A 55 11.14 15.28 -2.57
CA GLN A 55 12.42 14.75 -2.11
C GLN A 55 13.41 14.53 -3.26
N ARG A 56 12.98 13.88 -4.35
CA ARG A 56 13.87 13.48 -5.45
C ARG A 56 14.16 14.61 -6.43
N ARG A 57 13.21 15.52 -6.64
CA ARG A 57 13.37 16.59 -7.64
C ARG A 57 13.74 17.93 -7.04
N LEU A 58 13.32 18.21 -5.80
CA LEU A 58 13.61 19.48 -5.11
C LEU A 58 14.55 19.33 -3.91
N GLY A 59 14.92 18.11 -3.51
CA GLY A 59 15.75 17.88 -2.32
C GLY A 59 15.06 18.24 -1.00
N LEU A 60 13.73 18.40 -1.00
CA LEU A 60 12.96 18.84 0.16
C LEU A 60 12.45 17.63 0.94
N SER A 61 12.96 17.45 2.15
CA SER A 61 12.43 16.49 3.12
C SER A 61 11.67 17.22 4.21
N LEU A 62 10.36 17.02 4.26
CA LEU A 62 9.52 17.57 5.32
C LEU A 62 9.65 16.68 6.55
N ARG A 63 10.13 17.26 7.65
CA ARG A 63 10.09 16.59 8.95
C ARG A 63 8.63 16.29 9.26
N ARG A 64 8.34 15.03 9.57
CA ARG A 64 7.08 14.72 10.24
C ARG A 64 7.15 15.42 11.61
N PRO A 65 6.06 16.00 12.11
CA PRO A 65 6.01 16.29 13.53
C PRO A 65 6.35 14.97 14.21
N ASP A 66 7.43 14.96 15.00
CA ASP A 66 7.77 13.80 15.81
C ASP A 66 6.49 13.39 16.53
N GLU A 67 6.16 12.09 16.50
CA GLU A 67 5.16 11.55 17.39
C GLU A 67 5.55 12.06 18.77
N ALA A 68 4.71 12.92 19.36
CA ALA A 68 4.96 13.46 20.68
C ALA A 68 5.32 12.27 21.55
N LEU A 69 6.50 12.31 22.17
CA LEU A 69 6.88 11.28 23.13
C LEU A 69 5.79 11.33 24.20
N ASP A 70 4.96 10.30 24.23
CA ASP A 70 3.94 10.16 25.27
C ASP A 70 4.72 9.86 26.55
N ASP A 71 4.61 10.75 27.54
CA ASP A 71 5.26 10.57 28.84
C ASP A 71 4.61 9.44 29.66
N ASP A 72 3.47 8.91 29.19
CA ASP A 72 2.67 7.86 29.83
C ASP A 72 2.83 6.49 29.15
N GLU A 73 2.84 5.43 29.95
CA GLU A 73 2.74 4.05 29.47
C GLU A 73 1.37 3.83 28.79
N PRO A 74 1.32 3.25 27.58
CA PRO A 74 0.06 3.07 26.86
C PRO A 74 -0.85 2.09 27.62
N PHE A 75 -2.02 2.54 28.06
CA PHE A 75 -3.01 1.67 28.71
C PHE A 75 -3.56 0.56 27.78
N LEU A 76 -3.54 0.80 26.46
CA LEU A 76 -4.00 -0.16 25.45
C LEU A 76 -2.90 -0.44 24.42
N PRO A 77 -2.61 -1.72 24.15
CA PRO A 77 -1.63 -2.08 23.13
C PRO A 77 -2.12 -1.69 21.72
N GLY A 78 -1.34 -0.82 21.07
CA GLY A 78 -1.61 -0.33 19.73
C GLY A 78 -0.88 -1.11 18.63
N PHE A 79 -0.77 -0.49 17.44
CA PHE A 79 -0.06 -1.07 16.30
C PHE A 79 1.42 -1.36 16.62
N ALA A 80 2.11 -0.47 17.32
CA ALA A 80 3.52 -0.64 17.69
C ALA A 80 3.74 -1.88 18.57
N ALA A 81 2.91 -2.06 19.61
CA ALA A 81 2.93 -3.24 20.47
C ALA A 81 2.73 -4.54 19.66
N ARG A 82 1.78 -4.56 18.73
CA ARG A 82 1.56 -5.70 17.83
C ARG A 82 2.79 -6.00 16.96
N GLN A 83 3.39 -4.97 16.36
CA GLN A 83 4.57 -5.13 15.52
C GLN A 83 5.78 -5.65 16.33
N ALA A 84 6.00 -5.10 17.53
CA ALA A 84 7.07 -5.55 18.43
C ALA A 84 6.89 -7.02 18.83
N LEU A 85 5.66 -7.42 19.17
CA LEU A 85 5.33 -8.81 19.47
C LEU A 85 5.59 -9.73 18.27
N ALA A 86 5.13 -9.34 17.07
CA ALA A 86 5.33 -10.11 15.85
C ALA A 86 6.81 -10.28 15.49
N GLN A 87 7.59 -9.20 15.55
CA GLN A 87 9.02 -9.21 15.28
C GLN A 87 9.78 -10.16 16.21
N ARG A 88 9.32 -10.27 17.47
CA ARG A 88 9.93 -11.13 18.47
C ARG A 88 9.49 -12.59 18.35
N LEU A 89 8.22 -12.85 18.06
CA LEU A 89 7.65 -14.19 18.09
C LEU A 89 7.69 -14.93 16.75
N LEU A 90 7.63 -14.23 15.62
CA LEU A 90 7.66 -14.91 14.31
C LEU A 90 8.92 -15.76 14.14
N PRO A 91 10.15 -15.30 14.39
CA PRO A 91 11.34 -16.15 14.26
C PRO A 91 11.29 -17.41 15.15
N ALA A 92 10.81 -17.27 16.39
CA ALA A 92 10.67 -18.39 17.32
C ALA A 92 9.61 -19.40 16.85
N LEU A 93 8.50 -18.92 16.28
CA LEU A 93 7.47 -19.76 15.67
C LEU A 93 8.01 -20.56 14.48
N HIS A 94 8.79 -19.91 13.60
CA HIS A 94 9.44 -20.61 12.47
C HIS A 94 10.47 -21.64 12.94
N ALA A 95 11.13 -21.40 14.08
CA ALA A 95 12.06 -22.34 14.70
C ALA A 95 11.36 -23.48 15.48
N GLY A 96 10.02 -23.51 15.53
CA GLY A 96 9.27 -24.54 16.24
C GLY A 96 9.33 -24.43 17.77
N ALA A 97 9.50 -23.21 18.31
CA ALA A 97 9.50 -22.98 19.76
C ALA A 97 8.19 -23.46 20.42
N ASP A 98 8.31 -24.01 21.63
CA ASP A 98 7.18 -24.48 22.41
C ASP A 98 6.39 -23.34 23.07
N GLU A 99 5.25 -23.69 23.67
CA GLU A 99 4.34 -22.74 24.33
C GLU A 99 5.03 -21.94 25.44
N ALA A 100 5.88 -22.59 26.23
CA ALA A 100 6.57 -21.95 27.35
C ALA A 100 7.59 -20.91 26.86
N ALA A 101 8.38 -21.25 25.83
CA ALA A 101 9.34 -20.34 25.22
C ALA A 101 8.64 -19.14 24.54
N LEU A 102 7.52 -19.38 23.84
CA LEU A 102 6.75 -18.31 23.20
C LEU A 102 6.16 -17.35 24.23
N HIS A 103 5.58 -17.85 25.32
CA HIS A 103 5.09 -17.01 26.40
C HIS A 103 6.23 -16.23 27.08
N ALA A 104 7.36 -16.86 27.37
CA ALA A 104 8.52 -16.18 27.96
C ALA A 104 9.03 -15.03 27.05
N LEU A 105 9.10 -15.27 25.73
CA LEU A 105 9.48 -14.24 24.77
C LEU A 105 8.45 -13.12 24.67
N ALA A 106 7.15 -13.45 24.71
CA ALA A 106 6.06 -12.49 24.63
C ALA A 106 6.04 -11.55 25.83
N THR A 107 6.15 -12.10 27.05
CA THR A 107 6.17 -11.33 28.30
C THR A 107 7.42 -10.45 28.44
N ALA A 108 8.51 -10.79 27.76
CA ALA A 108 9.71 -9.96 27.69
C ALA A 108 9.59 -8.76 26.71
N CYS A 109 8.44 -8.53 26.09
CA CYS A 109 8.23 -7.40 25.19
C CYS A 109 7.95 -6.11 25.96
N ILE A 110 8.90 -5.18 25.94
CA ILE A 110 8.89 -3.92 26.72
C ILE A 110 7.80 -2.94 26.25
N VAL A 111 7.29 -3.10 25.03
CA VAL A 111 6.24 -2.22 24.45
C VAL A 111 4.84 -2.61 24.92
N LEU A 112 4.69 -3.73 25.63
CA LEU A 112 3.40 -4.19 26.15
C LEU A 112 3.10 -3.60 27.52
N PRO A 113 1.83 -3.22 27.80
CA PRO A 113 1.44 -2.73 29.11
C PRO A 113 1.68 -3.80 30.18
N ILE A 114 2.19 -3.41 31.35
CA ILE A 114 2.42 -4.34 32.46
C ILE A 114 1.07 -4.88 33.00
N GLY A 115 1.04 -6.17 33.35
CA GLY A 115 -0.10 -6.80 34.03
C GLY A 115 -1.15 -7.42 33.09
N LEU A 116 -2.42 -7.42 33.53
CA LEU A 116 -3.51 -8.17 32.88
C LEU A 116 -3.80 -7.70 31.45
N ALA A 117 -3.65 -6.41 31.17
CA ALA A 117 -3.88 -5.86 29.83
C ALA A 117 -2.87 -6.42 28.81
N GLY A 118 -1.57 -6.42 29.15
CA GLY A 118 -0.53 -7.03 28.33
C GLY A 118 -0.72 -8.54 28.17
N GLN A 119 -1.05 -9.24 29.26
CA GLN A 119 -1.31 -10.69 29.19
C GLN A 119 -2.51 -11.03 28.29
N HIS A 120 -3.60 -10.26 28.39
CA HIS A 120 -4.76 -10.44 27.52
C HIS A 120 -4.40 -10.18 26.05
N PHE A 121 -3.60 -9.16 25.78
CA PHE A 121 -3.13 -8.88 24.42
C PHE A 121 -2.27 -10.02 23.87
N ILE A 122 -1.31 -10.52 24.64
CA ILE A 122 -0.51 -11.70 24.24
C ILE A 122 -1.43 -12.89 23.93
N ASN A 123 -2.36 -13.20 24.83
CA ASN A 123 -3.24 -14.36 24.69
C ASN A 123 -4.17 -14.26 23.46
N SER A 124 -4.55 -13.03 23.06
CA SER A 124 -5.38 -12.80 21.87
C SER A 124 -4.60 -12.74 20.56
N GLU A 125 -3.34 -12.26 20.57
CA GLU A 125 -2.50 -12.17 19.37
C GLU A 125 -1.71 -13.45 19.07
N LEU A 126 -1.31 -14.22 20.09
CA LEU A 126 -0.47 -15.42 19.91
C LEU A 126 -1.10 -16.46 18.97
N PRO A 127 -2.41 -16.79 19.05
CA PRO A 127 -3.05 -17.69 18.09
C PRO A 127 -3.01 -17.16 16.64
N LEU A 128 -3.17 -15.85 16.45
CA LEU A 128 -3.13 -15.21 15.13
C LEU A 128 -1.71 -15.21 14.55
N LEU A 129 -0.70 -14.98 15.38
CA LEU A 129 0.71 -15.11 14.99
C LEU A 129 1.06 -16.54 14.57
N ARG A 130 0.56 -17.55 15.31
CA ARG A 130 0.72 -18.96 14.94
C ARG A 130 0.10 -19.26 13.59
N GLN A 131 -1.15 -18.85 13.39
CA GLN A 131 -1.84 -19.04 12.11
C GLN A 131 -1.07 -18.37 10.97
N HIS A 132 -0.59 -17.14 11.15
CA HIS A 132 0.21 -16.43 10.16
C HIS A 132 1.54 -17.16 9.86
N ALA A 133 2.27 -17.61 10.89
CA ALA A 133 3.51 -18.34 10.73
C ALA A 133 3.30 -19.70 10.02
N GLN A 134 2.23 -20.42 10.35
CA GLN A 134 1.87 -21.67 9.68
C GLN A 134 1.51 -21.44 8.21
N ALA A 135 0.70 -20.42 7.92
CA ALA A 135 0.36 -20.05 6.55
C ALA A 135 1.61 -19.66 5.74
N LEU A 136 2.50 -18.87 6.33
CA LEU A 136 3.76 -18.47 5.68
C LEU A 136 4.68 -19.67 5.44
N ALA A 137 4.83 -20.57 6.42
CA ALA A 137 5.59 -21.81 6.27
C ALA A 137 5.04 -22.68 5.13
N ALA A 138 3.71 -22.81 5.01
CA ALA A 138 3.09 -23.55 3.91
C ALA A 138 3.35 -22.89 2.54
N LEU A 139 3.16 -21.58 2.44
CA LEU A 139 3.41 -20.80 1.21
C LEU A 139 4.89 -20.79 0.79
N THR A 140 5.79 -20.94 1.75
CA THR A 140 7.25 -20.93 1.52
C THR A 140 7.91 -22.30 1.59
N ALA A 141 7.12 -23.38 1.67
CA ALA A 141 7.60 -24.75 1.65
C ALA A 141 8.29 -25.16 0.32
N PRO A 142 7.77 -24.76 -0.87
CA PRO A 142 8.48 -25.01 -2.13
C PRO A 142 9.84 -24.30 -2.15
N PRO A 143 10.92 -24.91 -2.64
CA PRO A 143 12.25 -24.31 -2.61
C PRO A 143 12.30 -23.02 -3.43
N THR A 144 13.20 -22.12 -3.04
CA THR A 144 13.47 -20.92 -3.83
C THR A 144 14.19 -21.29 -5.13
N LEU A 145 13.80 -20.64 -6.22
CA LEU A 145 14.42 -20.68 -7.52
C LEU A 145 15.47 -19.54 -7.63
N PRO A 146 16.43 -19.63 -8.57
CA PRO A 146 17.43 -18.58 -8.76
C PRO A 146 16.79 -17.21 -9.00
N PRO A 147 17.38 -16.11 -8.52
CA PRO A 147 16.88 -14.77 -8.80
C PRO A 147 16.91 -14.50 -10.31
N HIS A 148 15.98 -13.64 -10.76
CA HIS A 148 15.82 -13.26 -12.16
C HIS A 148 16.00 -11.76 -12.33
N GLN A 149 16.67 -11.34 -13.41
CA GLN A 149 16.86 -9.94 -13.76
C GLN A 149 16.48 -9.70 -15.22
N ALA A 150 15.81 -8.59 -15.48
CA ALA A 150 15.43 -8.15 -16.82
C ALA A 150 15.36 -6.63 -16.89
N ASP A 151 15.77 -6.07 -18.03
CA ASP A 151 15.67 -4.63 -18.31
C ASP A 151 14.61 -4.41 -19.41
N PHE A 152 13.74 -3.43 -19.17
CA PHE A 152 12.73 -3.00 -20.14
C PHE A 152 12.98 -1.55 -20.55
N GLU A 153 12.89 -1.27 -21.85
CA GLU A 153 12.96 0.09 -22.38
C GLU A 153 11.57 0.58 -22.81
N PHE A 154 11.22 1.80 -22.42
CA PHE A 154 10.00 2.48 -22.81
C PHE A 154 10.34 3.82 -23.46
N ASP A 155 9.79 4.08 -24.64
CA ASP A 155 9.80 5.42 -25.24
C ASP A 155 8.55 6.18 -24.78
N LEU A 156 8.77 7.28 -24.06
CA LEU A 156 7.72 8.16 -23.56
C LEU A 156 8.02 9.59 -24.03
N ASP A 157 7.19 10.08 -24.96
CA ASP A 157 7.27 11.43 -25.53
C ASP A 157 8.67 11.80 -26.04
N GLY A 158 9.35 10.86 -26.70
CA GLY A 158 10.70 11.05 -27.26
C GLY A 158 11.82 10.98 -26.22
N SER A 159 11.50 10.58 -24.98
CA SER A 159 12.47 10.26 -23.95
C SER A 159 12.51 8.75 -23.70
N ARG A 160 13.71 8.17 -23.79
CA ARG A 160 13.94 6.78 -23.37
C ARG A 160 13.96 6.66 -21.85
N TRP A 161 13.17 5.73 -21.33
CA TRP A 161 13.16 5.27 -19.96
C TRP A 161 13.58 3.81 -19.90
N THR A 162 14.33 3.45 -18.88
CA THR A 162 14.74 2.05 -18.64
C THR A 162 14.23 1.64 -17.27
N LEU A 163 13.61 0.47 -17.19
CA LEU A 163 13.18 -0.15 -15.94
C LEU A 163 13.96 -1.45 -15.72
N ALA A 164 14.84 -1.45 -14.72
CA ALA A 164 15.58 -2.62 -14.28
C ALA A 164 14.77 -3.37 -13.23
N LEU A 165 14.37 -4.60 -13.57
CA LEU A 165 13.63 -5.50 -12.69
C LEU A 165 14.59 -6.54 -12.11
N ALA A 166 14.58 -6.67 -10.78
CA ALA A 166 15.29 -7.70 -10.05
C ALA A 166 14.29 -8.44 -9.15
N LEU A 167 14.05 -9.71 -9.46
CA LEU A 167 13.12 -10.57 -8.75
C LEU A 167 13.90 -11.61 -7.95
N ALA A 168 13.68 -11.63 -6.64
CA ALA A 168 14.22 -12.61 -5.71
C ALA A 168 13.07 -13.37 -5.02
N ASP A 169 13.42 -14.37 -4.21
CA ASP A 169 12.48 -15.22 -3.47
C ASP A 169 11.42 -15.88 -4.38
N LEU A 170 11.82 -16.19 -5.62
CA LEU A 170 10.98 -16.86 -6.60
C LEU A 170 10.75 -18.30 -6.17
N ARG A 171 9.54 -18.82 -6.38
CA ARG A 171 9.17 -20.21 -6.10
C ARG A 171 8.36 -20.76 -7.28
N PRO A 172 8.21 -22.09 -7.42
CA PRO A 172 7.37 -22.66 -8.47
C PRO A 172 5.95 -22.06 -8.52
N ASP A 173 5.37 -21.78 -7.35
CA ASP A 173 4.03 -21.22 -7.20
C ASP A 173 3.97 -19.68 -7.34
N GLY A 174 5.09 -19.03 -7.68
CA GLY A 174 5.16 -17.59 -7.90
C GLY A 174 5.83 -16.82 -6.75
N LEU A 175 5.34 -15.61 -6.48
CA LEU A 175 5.85 -14.74 -5.42
C LEU A 175 5.02 -14.83 -4.14
N VAL A 176 5.70 -14.88 -3.01
CA VAL A 176 5.09 -14.72 -1.69
C VAL A 176 5.53 -13.39 -1.11
N ARG A 177 4.57 -12.59 -0.66
CA ARG A 177 4.76 -11.37 0.11
C ARG A 177 4.00 -11.52 1.43
N HIS A 178 4.49 -10.91 2.50
CA HIS A 178 3.78 -10.98 3.75
C HIS A 178 4.07 -9.80 4.65
N ARG A 179 3.13 -9.51 5.55
CA ARG A 179 3.32 -8.60 6.67
C ARG A 179 2.36 -8.97 7.78
N TYR A 180 2.80 -8.94 9.03
CA TYR A 180 1.88 -9.13 10.16
C TYR A 180 1.09 -7.85 10.47
N ALA A 181 0.23 -7.46 9.54
CA ALA A 181 -0.70 -6.35 9.63
C ALA A 181 -1.93 -6.64 8.77
N ASN A 182 -2.99 -5.86 8.93
CA ASN A 182 -4.11 -5.92 7.99
C ASN A 182 -3.67 -5.30 6.65
N ALA A 183 -4.21 -5.78 5.53
CA ALA A 183 -3.85 -5.23 4.22
C ALA A 183 -4.22 -3.75 4.12
N SER A 184 -3.23 -2.94 3.75
CA SER A 184 -3.37 -1.53 3.45
C SER A 184 -3.35 -1.31 1.93
N ALA A 185 -3.84 -0.16 1.46
CA ALA A 185 -3.73 0.24 0.06
C ALA A 185 -2.28 0.14 -0.47
N GLY A 186 -1.30 0.43 0.39
CA GLY A 186 0.12 0.29 0.04
C GLY A 186 0.57 -1.15 -0.14
N ASP A 187 -0.02 -2.12 0.58
CA ASP A 187 0.32 -3.53 0.41
C ASP A 187 -0.24 -4.09 -0.90
N TYR A 188 -1.48 -3.72 -1.27
CA TYR A 188 -2.04 -4.07 -2.57
C TYR A 188 -1.21 -3.48 -3.71
N LEU A 189 -0.86 -2.19 -3.63
CA LEU A 189 -0.05 -1.53 -4.65
C LEU A 189 1.36 -2.10 -4.77
N ALA A 190 2.04 -2.35 -3.65
CA ALA A 190 3.38 -2.95 -3.69
C ALA A 190 3.33 -4.37 -4.28
N SER A 191 2.38 -5.19 -3.84
CA SER A 191 2.20 -6.56 -4.35
C SER A 191 1.79 -6.56 -5.82
N TRP A 192 0.98 -5.59 -6.25
CA TRP A 192 0.62 -5.40 -7.65
C TRP A 192 1.82 -5.06 -8.52
N ILE A 193 2.66 -4.11 -8.10
CA ILE A 193 3.87 -3.72 -8.83
C ILE A 193 4.85 -4.91 -8.92
N ASP A 194 5.05 -5.65 -7.83
CA ASP A 194 5.82 -6.90 -7.83
C ASP A 194 5.23 -7.95 -8.79
N HIS A 195 3.91 -8.08 -8.82
CA HIS A 195 3.20 -9.05 -9.64
C HIS A 195 3.27 -8.74 -11.13
N VAL A 196 3.11 -7.47 -11.51
CA VAL A 196 3.27 -7.05 -12.90
C VAL A 196 4.72 -7.28 -13.36
N ALA A 197 5.70 -6.99 -12.50
CA ALA A 197 7.10 -7.29 -12.78
C ALA A 197 7.33 -8.81 -12.96
N LEU A 198 6.73 -9.65 -12.12
CA LEU A 198 6.76 -11.11 -12.27
C LEU A 198 6.19 -11.56 -13.61
N CYS A 199 5.00 -11.07 -13.97
CA CYS A 199 4.32 -11.44 -15.21
C CYS A 199 5.08 -10.94 -16.45
N ALA A 200 5.70 -9.75 -16.40
CA ALA A 200 6.52 -9.21 -17.48
C ALA A 200 7.82 -10.02 -17.69
N CYS A 201 8.50 -10.39 -16.61
CA CYS A 201 9.73 -11.17 -16.68
C CYS A 201 9.49 -12.63 -17.08
N ALA A 202 8.34 -13.20 -16.67
CA ALA A 202 7.97 -14.61 -16.84
C ALA A 202 9.14 -15.60 -16.62
N PRO A 203 9.80 -15.61 -15.43
CA PRO A 203 10.95 -16.47 -15.21
C PRO A 203 10.61 -17.95 -15.39
N ALA A 204 11.49 -18.71 -16.03
CA ALA A 204 11.25 -20.13 -16.31
C ALA A 204 10.99 -20.92 -15.02
N GLY A 205 9.90 -21.70 -15.01
CA GLY A 205 9.52 -22.54 -13.87
C GLY A 205 8.84 -21.81 -12.71
N VAL A 206 8.50 -20.52 -12.88
CA VAL A 206 7.77 -19.71 -11.89
C VAL A 206 6.37 -19.42 -12.41
N ALA A 207 5.32 -19.74 -11.64
CA ALA A 207 3.96 -19.32 -11.98
C ALA A 207 3.81 -17.80 -11.89
N GLY A 208 3.04 -17.20 -12.80
CA GLY A 208 2.68 -15.78 -12.79
C GLY A 208 1.65 -15.44 -11.70
N GLN A 209 1.85 -15.92 -10.48
CA GLN A 209 0.97 -15.70 -9.34
C GLN A 209 1.71 -14.99 -8.22
N THR A 210 1.00 -14.13 -7.48
CA THR A 210 1.53 -13.51 -6.27
C THR A 210 0.55 -13.70 -5.13
N VAL A 211 1.01 -14.21 -3.99
CA VAL A 211 0.24 -14.30 -2.76
C VAL A 211 0.77 -13.27 -1.78
N TRP A 212 -0.12 -12.46 -1.22
CA TRP A 212 0.20 -11.63 -0.06
C TRP A 212 -0.47 -12.21 1.19
N GLN A 213 0.31 -12.47 2.23
CA GLN A 213 -0.17 -13.02 3.51
C GLN A 213 -0.18 -11.93 4.60
N GLY A 214 -1.37 -11.63 5.12
CA GLY A 214 -1.59 -10.66 6.19
C GLY A 214 -1.92 -11.27 7.55
N ARG A 215 -2.22 -10.40 8.51
CA ARG A 215 -2.90 -10.77 9.76
C ARG A 215 -4.38 -11.07 9.54
N ASP A 216 -5.01 -10.39 8.58
CA ASP A 216 -6.43 -10.50 8.23
C ASP A 216 -6.71 -11.49 7.08
N GLY A 217 -5.76 -12.39 6.83
CA GLY A 217 -5.84 -13.39 5.76
C GLY A 217 -5.05 -12.99 4.51
N PRO A 218 -5.00 -13.90 3.51
CA PRO A 218 -4.30 -13.66 2.27
C PRO A 218 -5.14 -12.87 1.25
N PHE A 219 -4.47 -12.36 0.23
CA PHE A 219 -5.05 -12.12 -1.09
C PHE A 219 -4.13 -12.67 -2.17
N HIS A 220 -4.70 -12.94 -3.35
CA HIS A 220 -3.99 -13.51 -4.48
C HIS A 220 -4.09 -12.57 -5.69
N LEU A 221 -3.01 -12.48 -6.44
CA LEU A 221 -2.97 -11.86 -7.76
C LEU A 221 -2.75 -12.98 -8.77
N ARG A 222 -3.77 -13.19 -9.60
CA ARG A 222 -3.74 -14.11 -10.74
C ARG A 222 -2.98 -13.46 -11.91
N PRO A 223 -2.45 -14.23 -12.87
CA PRO A 223 -1.71 -13.69 -14.01
C PRO A 223 -2.44 -12.51 -14.65
N CYS A 224 -1.72 -11.42 -14.90
CA CYS A 224 -2.26 -10.24 -15.54
C CYS A 224 -2.10 -10.25 -17.06
N ASP A 225 -3.08 -9.69 -17.76
CA ASP A 225 -3.03 -9.49 -19.20
C ASP A 225 -2.14 -8.28 -19.53
N ASP A 226 -1.33 -8.41 -20.58
CA ASP A 226 -0.42 -7.38 -21.10
C ASP A 226 0.39 -6.63 -20.00
N PRO A 227 1.26 -7.36 -19.25
CA PRO A 227 2.04 -6.75 -18.18
C PRO A 227 2.97 -5.63 -18.68
N LEU A 228 3.39 -5.64 -19.95
CA LEU A 228 4.25 -4.59 -20.51
C LEU A 228 3.49 -3.28 -20.71
N ALA A 229 2.24 -3.31 -21.18
CA ALA A 229 1.42 -2.10 -21.27
C ALA A 229 1.13 -1.51 -19.87
N VAL A 230 0.93 -2.37 -18.87
CA VAL A 230 0.79 -1.94 -17.47
C VAL A 230 2.09 -1.28 -16.98
N LEU A 231 3.26 -1.90 -17.16
CA LEU A 231 4.54 -1.29 -16.79
C LEU A 231 4.78 0.05 -17.49
N GLN A 232 4.48 0.14 -18.79
CA GLN A 232 4.60 1.39 -19.54
C GLN A 232 3.71 2.50 -18.94
N THR A 233 2.49 2.15 -18.53
CA THR A 233 1.56 3.07 -17.85
C THR A 233 2.12 3.52 -16.51
N LEU A 234 2.66 2.60 -15.70
CA LEU A 234 3.27 2.92 -14.41
C LEU A 234 4.50 3.83 -14.56
N VAL A 235 5.36 3.58 -15.55
CA VAL A 235 6.53 4.42 -15.86
C VAL A 235 6.10 5.80 -16.38
N ARG A 236 5.03 5.88 -17.17
CA ARG A 236 4.46 7.17 -17.63
C ARG A 236 3.98 8.02 -16.46
N LEU A 237 3.20 7.45 -15.54
CA LEU A 237 2.74 8.17 -14.34
C LEU A 237 3.92 8.58 -13.44
N TYR A 238 4.96 7.75 -13.34
CA TYR A 238 6.20 8.12 -12.67
C TYR A 238 6.87 9.34 -13.34
N ALA A 239 6.95 9.35 -14.68
CA ALA A 239 7.54 10.44 -15.44
C ALA A 239 6.76 11.76 -15.23
N GLU A 240 5.44 11.72 -15.30
CA GLU A 240 4.55 12.86 -15.05
C GLU A 240 4.68 13.37 -13.61
N GLY A 241 4.61 12.46 -12.63
CA GLY A 241 4.77 12.77 -11.21
C GLY A 241 6.19 13.18 -10.82
N SER A 242 7.15 13.06 -11.73
CA SER A 242 8.51 13.58 -11.56
C SER A 242 8.62 15.03 -12.03
N VAL A 243 7.68 15.58 -12.77
CA VAL A 243 7.74 16.98 -13.25
C VAL A 243 6.66 17.87 -12.66
N ALA A 244 5.53 17.31 -12.24
CA ALA A 244 4.44 18.05 -11.59
C ALA A 244 3.74 17.18 -10.54
N PRO A 245 2.94 17.76 -9.62
CA PRO A 245 2.16 16.98 -8.68
C PRO A 245 1.21 16.01 -9.38
N LEU A 246 1.47 14.69 -9.24
CA LEU A 246 0.56 13.67 -9.73
C LEU A 246 -0.66 13.56 -8.81
N TYR A 247 -1.85 13.66 -9.39
CA TYR A 247 -3.12 13.45 -8.69
C TYR A 247 -3.36 11.95 -8.53
N PHE A 248 -2.57 11.32 -7.66
CA PHE A 248 -2.74 9.93 -7.26
C PHE A 248 -2.47 9.80 -5.76
N PHE A 249 -3.50 9.39 -5.03
CA PHE A 249 -3.52 9.34 -3.57
C PHE A 249 -3.91 7.91 -3.18
N PRO A 250 -2.95 7.04 -2.84
CA PRO A 250 -3.15 5.60 -2.73
C PRO A 250 -4.34 5.18 -1.86
N ARG A 251 -4.50 5.81 -0.69
CA ARG A 251 -5.58 5.41 0.23
C ARG A 251 -6.94 5.88 -0.28
N THR A 252 -7.00 7.08 -0.84
CA THR A 252 -8.20 7.68 -1.42
C THR A 252 -8.63 6.92 -2.67
N ALA A 253 -7.69 6.59 -3.56
CA ALA A 253 -7.93 5.79 -4.77
C ALA A 253 -8.45 4.39 -4.42
N TRP A 254 -7.79 3.72 -3.46
CA TRP A 254 -8.23 2.41 -2.99
C TRP A 254 -9.60 2.45 -2.33
N ALA A 255 -9.88 3.44 -1.47
CA ALA A 255 -11.18 3.60 -0.82
C ALA A 255 -12.31 3.85 -1.83
N TRP A 256 -12.01 4.44 -2.98
CA TRP A 256 -12.96 4.64 -4.06
C TRP A 256 -13.19 3.37 -4.89
N LEU A 257 -12.11 2.78 -5.42
CA LEU A 257 -12.22 1.82 -6.53
C LEU A 257 -12.30 0.36 -6.08
N ARG A 258 -11.86 0.02 -4.87
CA ARG A 258 -11.98 -1.36 -4.35
C ARG A 258 -13.43 -1.83 -4.38
N PRO A 259 -13.71 -3.15 -4.40
CA PRO A 259 -15.07 -3.65 -4.29
C PRO A 259 -15.80 -3.09 -3.05
N GLY A 260 -17.01 -2.57 -3.25
CA GLY A 260 -17.78 -1.87 -2.21
C GLY A 260 -17.28 -0.45 -1.84
N GLY A 261 -16.29 0.05 -2.58
CA GLY A 261 -15.78 1.41 -2.50
C GLY A 261 -16.76 2.45 -3.04
N SER A 262 -16.56 3.71 -2.65
CA SER A 262 -17.38 4.82 -3.16
C SER A 262 -16.65 6.15 -3.06
N LEU A 263 -17.11 7.15 -3.81
CA LEU A 263 -16.56 8.51 -3.73
C LEU A 263 -16.74 9.13 -2.33
N ALA A 264 -17.79 8.74 -1.59
CA ALA A 264 -17.97 9.16 -0.22
C ALA A 264 -16.88 8.58 0.72
N GLN A 265 -16.50 7.31 0.54
CA GLN A 265 -15.39 6.70 1.26
C GLN A 265 -14.04 7.32 0.86
N ALA A 266 -13.86 7.66 -0.42
CA ALA A 266 -12.72 8.43 -0.90
C ALA A 266 -12.62 9.78 -0.18
N GLY A 267 -13.74 10.51 -0.05
CA GLY A 267 -13.82 11.75 0.72
C GLY A 267 -13.39 11.61 2.17
N GLN A 268 -13.74 10.50 2.83
CA GLN A 268 -13.30 10.21 4.20
C GLN A 268 -11.81 9.84 4.31
N ALA A 269 -11.23 9.26 3.26
CA ALA A 269 -9.81 8.91 3.21
C ALA A 269 -8.93 10.13 2.89
N TRP A 270 -9.46 11.07 2.10
CA TRP A 270 -8.80 12.32 1.74
C TRP A 270 -8.88 13.35 2.86
N THR A 271 -10.08 13.72 3.31
CA THR A 271 -10.31 14.91 4.14
C THR A 271 -10.00 14.68 5.62
N VAL A 272 -9.22 15.59 6.20
CA VAL A 272 -8.91 15.57 7.65
C VAL A 272 -10.18 15.88 8.45
N SER A 273 -10.42 15.11 9.51
CA SER A 273 -11.51 15.35 10.46
C SER A 273 -11.08 14.95 11.87
N PRO A 274 -11.78 15.36 12.94
CA PRO A 274 -11.47 14.91 14.30
C PRO A 274 -11.47 13.37 14.46
N ARG A 275 -12.25 12.66 13.65
CA ARG A 275 -12.29 11.18 13.62
C ARG A 275 -11.21 10.56 12.73
N ARG A 276 -10.63 11.35 11.81
CA ARG A 276 -9.61 10.95 10.84
C ARG A 276 -8.50 12.02 10.77
N PRO A 277 -7.73 12.23 11.85
CA PRO A 277 -6.67 13.23 11.86
C PRO A 277 -5.55 12.91 10.86
N PHE A 278 -5.39 11.63 10.52
CA PHE A 278 -4.37 11.11 9.61
C PHE A 278 -4.93 10.78 8.21
N ALA A 279 -5.90 11.55 7.71
CA ALA A 279 -6.34 11.47 6.31
C ALA A 279 -5.25 11.97 5.35
N GLU A 280 -5.28 11.60 4.06
CA GLU A 280 -4.18 11.92 3.11
C GLU A 280 -3.95 13.43 2.93
N GLN A 281 -5.00 14.25 2.98
CA GLN A 281 -4.90 15.71 2.93
C GLN A 281 -4.06 16.29 4.08
N GLY A 282 -3.95 15.59 5.22
CA GLY A 282 -3.17 16.04 6.38
C GLY A 282 -1.66 15.90 6.21
N ASP A 283 -1.18 15.07 5.28
CA ASP A 283 0.25 14.86 5.09
C ASP A 283 0.92 16.15 4.57
N GLY A 284 2.04 16.53 5.18
CA GLY A 284 2.76 17.76 4.84
C GLY A 284 3.22 17.83 3.38
N ALA A 285 3.59 16.69 2.78
CA ALA A 285 4.02 16.65 1.38
C ALA A 285 2.83 16.85 0.43
N HIS A 286 1.66 16.30 0.73
CA HIS A 286 0.45 16.58 -0.05
C HIS A 286 0.04 18.05 0.09
N ARG A 287 0.00 18.59 1.31
CA ARG A 287 -0.34 20.01 1.54
C ARG A 287 0.60 20.97 0.81
N LEU A 288 1.91 20.71 0.84
CA LEU A 288 2.88 21.57 0.18
C LEU A 288 2.78 21.44 -1.35
N ALA A 289 2.81 20.21 -1.87
CA ALA A 289 2.83 19.98 -3.31
C ALA A 289 1.54 20.43 -4.01
N LEU A 290 0.39 20.31 -3.34
CA LEU A 290 -0.91 20.69 -3.89
C LEU A 290 -1.34 22.11 -3.50
N ARG A 291 -0.50 22.87 -2.78
CA ARG A 291 -0.85 24.24 -2.40
C ARG A 291 -1.18 25.05 -3.64
N GLY A 292 -2.37 25.68 -3.65
CA GLY A 292 -2.87 26.49 -4.75
C GLY A 292 -3.31 25.69 -5.99
N LEU A 293 -3.38 24.36 -5.91
CA LEU A 293 -3.94 23.51 -6.96
C LEU A 293 -5.39 23.09 -6.63
N PRO A 294 -6.18 22.69 -7.64
CA PRO A 294 -7.58 22.31 -7.44
C PRO A 294 -7.74 21.09 -6.52
N ASP A 295 -8.86 21.00 -5.78
CA ASP A 295 -9.08 19.88 -4.86
C ASP A 295 -9.23 18.55 -5.63
N PRO A 296 -8.50 17.48 -5.24
CA PRO A 296 -8.52 16.20 -5.96
C PRO A 296 -9.87 15.51 -6.08
N LEU A 297 -10.83 15.80 -5.20
CA LEU A 297 -12.17 15.21 -5.20
C LEU A 297 -13.25 16.18 -5.69
N ARG A 298 -12.85 17.35 -6.21
CA ARG A 298 -13.74 18.34 -6.84
C ARG A 298 -13.23 18.70 -8.23
N GLU A 299 -12.64 19.88 -8.39
CA GLU A 299 -12.21 20.38 -9.69
C GLU A 299 -11.03 19.57 -10.27
N GLY A 300 -10.23 18.93 -9.41
CA GLY A 300 -9.15 18.02 -9.79
C GLY A 300 -9.58 16.57 -10.01
N LEU A 301 -10.88 16.25 -9.83
CA LEU A 301 -11.40 14.89 -9.91
C LEU A 301 -11.09 14.18 -11.24
N PRO A 302 -11.19 14.81 -12.43
CA PRO A 302 -10.90 14.11 -13.69
C PRO A 302 -9.46 13.58 -13.75
N ASN A 303 -8.48 14.37 -13.28
CA ASN A 303 -7.08 13.95 -13.24
C ASN A 303 -6.86 12.85 -12.20
N PHE A 304 -7.49 12.99 -11.03
CA PHE A 304 -7.42 11.97 -9.99
C PHE A 304 -8.04 10.64 -10.44
N GLU A 305 -9.23 10.69 -11.04
CA GLU A 305 -9.94 9.52 -11.55
C GLU A 305 -9.14 8.79 -12.62
N ALA A 306 -8.62 9.51 -13.61
CA ALA A 306 -7.82 8.92 -14.68
C ALA A 306 -6.60 8.16 -14.12
N ASN A 307 -5.84 8.79 -13.22
CA ASN A 307 -4.67 8.16 -12.60
C ASN A 307 -5.06 7.01 -11.67
N ALA A 308 -6.13 7.17 -10.90
CA ALA A 308 -6.60 6.13 -9.98
C ALA A 308 -7.04 4.87 -10.73
N ARG A 309 -7.82 5.03 -11.81
CA ARG A 309 -8.29 3.92 -12.64
C ARG A 309 -7.15 3.24 -13.38
N ALA A 310 -6.23 4.01 -13.96
CA ALA A 310 -5.07 3.47 -14.67
C ALA A 310 -4.18 2.55 -13.81
N VAL A 311 -4.14 2.78 -12.49
CA VAL A 311 -3.34 1.95 -11.57
C VAL A 311 -4.18 0.85 -10.90
N ILE A 312 -5.39 1.18 -10.44
CA ILE A 312 -6.17 0.28 -9.57
C ILE A 312 -7.05 -0.68 -10.37
N GLU A 313 -7.60 -0.32 -11.53
CA GLU A 313 -8.46 -1.23 -12.28
C GLU A 313 -7.72 -2.49 -12.76
N PRO A 314 -6.51 -2.38 -13.38
CA PRO A 314 -5.76 -3.58 -13.76
C PRO A 314 -5.42 -4.48 -12.56
N LEU A 315 -5.12 -3.88 -11.40
CA LEU A 315 -4.91 -4.59 -10.15
C LEU A 315 -6.16 -5.39 -9.76
N LEU A 316 -7.34 -4.75 -9.77
CA LEU A 316 -8.59 -5.38 -9.37
C LEU A 316 -9.03 -6.52 -10.30
N LEU A 317 -8.72 -6.43 -11.60
CA LEU A 317 -8.97 -7.51 -12.56
C LEU A 317 -8.19 -8.80 -12.22
N CYS A 318 -7.03 -8.64 -11.59
CA CYS A 318 -6.14 -9.74 -11.21
C CYS A 318 -6.36 -10.21 -9.76
N LEU A 319 -7.02 -9.39 -8.95
CA LEU A 319 -7.18 -9.62 -7.51
C LEU A 319 -8.25 -10.66 -7.21
N ASP A 320 -7.87 -11.63 -6.39
CA ASP A 320 -8.78 -12.49 -5.65
C ASP A 320 -8.57 -12.27 -4.16
N ASP A 321 -9.59 -11.74 -3.50
CA ASP A 321 -9.54 -11.37 -2.09
C ASP A 321 -10.83 -11.77 -1.37
N PRO A 322 -10.77 -12.77 -0.48
CA PRO A 322 -11.94 -13.23 0.28
C PRO A 322 -12.65 -12.14 1.09
N ARG A 323 -11.95 -11.06 1.46
CA ARG A 323 -12.51 -9.96 2.27
C ARG A 323 -13.55 -9.13 1.52
N PHE A 324 -13.57 -9.20 0.18
CA PHE A 324 -14.52 -8.45 -0.64
C PHE A 324 -15.76 -9.26 -1.03
N GLY A 325 -15.84 -10.54 -0.67
CA GLY A 325 -16.94 -11.43 -1.03
C GLY A 325 -16.86 -11.89 -2.49
N GLY A 326 -16.85 -13.20 -2.71
CA GLY A 326 -16.69 -13.80 -4.03
C GLY A 326 -17.83 -13.47 -4.99
N GLY A 327 -17.58 -12.54 -5.91
CA GLY A 327 -18.20 -12.51 -7.23
C GLY A 327 -17.56 -13.56 -8.15
N GLY A 328 -17.43 -14.80 -7.67
CA GLY A 328 -17.12 -15.92 -8.52
C GLY A 328 -18.32 -16.17 -9.41
N ALA A 329 -18.21 -15.83 -10.69
CA ALA A 329 -19.12 -16.34 -11.71
C ALA A 329 -19.19 -17.87 -11.56
N GLY A 330 -20.40 -18.37 -11.31
CA GLY A 330 -20.68 -19.79 -11.15
C GLY A 330 -20.39 -20.59 -12.41
N VAL A 331 -19.74 -21.73 -12.21
CA VAL A 331 -20.18 -23.08 -12.63
C VAL A 331 -20.76 -23.24 -14.05
N GLY A 332 -20.04 -24.06 -14.83
CA GLY A 332 -20.58 -24.90 -15.91
C GLY A 332 -19.50 -25.90 -16.32
N ALA A 333 -19.35 -27.03 -15.62
CA ALA A 333 -20.02 -28.31 -15.87
C ALA A 333 -19.20 -29.25 -16.77
N GLY A 334 -18.93 -30.45 -16.25
CA GLY A 334 -18.75 -31.65 -17.06
C GLY A 334 -17.43 -32.41 -16.90
N VAL A 335 -17.31 -33.23 -15.86
CA VAL A 335 -16.74 -34.58 -16.03
C VAL A 335 -17.59 -35.55 -15.22
N GLU A 336 -18.35 -36.36 -15.95
CA GLU A 336 -19.05 -37.54 -15.47
C GLU A 336 -18.07 -38.54 -14.86
N ALA A 337 -18.39 -39.04 -13.66
CA ALA A 337 -17.87 -40.31 -13.16
C ALA A 337 -19.06 -41.14 -12.71
N GLY A 338 -19.34 -42.21 -13.45
CA GLY A 338 -20.44 -43.12 -13.22
C GLY A 338 -20.22 -44.06 -12.04
N VAL A 339 -21.34 -44.42 -11.39
CA VAL A 339 -21.62 -45.64 -10.62
C VAL A 339 -23.16 -45.73 -10.66
N GLY A 340 -23.87 -46.73 -11.17
CA GLY A 340 -23.55 -48.16 -11.30
C GLY A 340 -24.12 -48.93 -10.11
N ALA A 341 -25.46 -49.11 -10.01
CA ALA A 341 -26.11 -50.26 -9.36
C ALA A 341 -27.65 -50.18 -9.37
N GLY A 342 -28.29 -51.24 -9.88
CA GLY A 342 -29.39 -51.90 -9.15
C GLY A 342 -30.72 -52.10 -9.88
N GLY A 343 -31.03 -53.35 -10.22
CA GLY A 343 -32.32 -53.95 -9.86
C GLY A 343 -33.21 -54.49 -11.00
N ASP A 344 -33.21 -55.81 -11.13
CA ASP A 344 -34.34 -56.72 -11.39
C ASP A 344 -35.50 -56.29 -12.32
N ALA A 345 -35.56 -56.93 -13.50
CA ALA A 345 -36.62 -57.88 -13.92
C ALA A 345 -36.38 -58.32 -15.36
#